data_AF-A0A831X8F2-F1
#
_entry.id   AF-A0A831X8F2-F1
#
_cell.length_a   1.000
_cell.length_b   1.000
_cell.length_c   1.000
_cell.angle_alpha   90.00
_cell.angle_beta   90.00
_cell.angle_gamma   90.00
#
_symmetry.space_group_name_H-M   'P 1'
#
loop_
_entity.id
_entity.type
_entity.pdbx_description
1 polymer ?
#
loop_
_entity_poly.entity_id
_entity_poly.type
_entity_poly.pdbx_seq_one_letter_code
_entity_poly.pdbx_strand_id
1 'polypeptide(L)'
;MIALAEAMPAERYDFKATPPQRTFGEQLAHLAEAHVRMLRPLDPGGRVPAPGETFEIDGLEVEVLEAERRRIHRVRIRRKLPQAIT
;
A
#
# COMPACT_ATOMS: atom_id res chain seq x y z
N MET A 1 9.77 -30.30 -19.33
CA MET A 1 8.39 -30.78 -19.13
C MET A 1 8.33 -32.22 -18.63
N ILE A 2 9.21 -33.15 -19.05
CA ILE A 2 9.20 -34.55 -18.58
C ILE A 2 9.67 -34.70 -17.11
N ALA A 3 10.79 -34.07 -16.74
CA ALA A 3 11.36 -34.22 -15.39
C ALA A 3 10.49 -33.67 -14.25
N LEU A 4 9.64 -32.65 -14.51
CA LEU A 4 8.72 -32.11 -13.51
C LEU A 4 7.55 -33.06 -13.22
N ALA A 5 7.11 -33.81 -14.24
CA ALA A 5 6.06 -34.82 -14.09
C ALA A 5 6.56 -36.05 -13.31
N GLU A 6 7.82 -36.47 -13.50
CA GLU A 6 8.44 -37.54 -12.68
C GLU A 6 8.58 -37.16 -11.20
N ALA A 7 8.85 -35.88 -10.91
CA ALA A 7 8.97 -35.39 -9.53
C ALA A 7 7.62 -35.26 -8.80
N MET A 8 6.49 -35.38 -9.51
CA MET A 8 5.14 -35.39 -8.94
C MET A 8 4.40 -36.68 -9.32
N PRO A 9 4.79 -37.84 -8.76
CA PRO A 9 4.07 -39.09 -9.00
C PRO A 9 2.62 -38.96 -8.52
N ALA A 10 1.67 -39.43 -9.33
CA ALA A 10 0.24 -39.33 -9.06
C ALA A 10 -0.12 -39.96 -7.71
N GLU A 11 0.62 -40.98 -7.29
CA GLU A 11 0.45 -41.69 -6.02
C GLU A 11 0.81 -40.84 -4.79
N ARG A 12 1.46 -39.68 -4.95
CA ARG A 12 1.85 -38.75 -3.86
C ARG A 12 1.20 -37.38 -3.97
N TYR A 13 0.28 -37.19 -4.92
CA TYR A 13 -0.42 -35.93 -5.11
C TYR A 13 -1.60 -35.78 -4.13
N ASP A 14 -1.31 -35.36 -2.90
CA ASP A 14 -2.32 -35.01 -1.89
C ASP A 14 -2.63 -33.50 -1.96
N PHE A 15 -3.32 -33.07 -3.02
CA PHE A 15 -3.76 -31.68 -3.16
C PHE A 15 -4.86 -31.36 -2.15
N LYS A 16 -4.51 -30.52 -1.17
CA LYS A 16 -5.46 -29.91 -0.26
C LYS A 16 -5.74 -28.51 -0.75
N ALA A 17 -6.91 -28.30 -1.34
CA ALA A 17 -7.40 -26.95 -1.56
C ALA A 17 -7.33 -26.21 -0.22
N THR A 18 -6.58 -25.10 -0.17
CA THR A 18 -6.62 -24.23 0.98
C THR A 18 -8.06 -23.79 1.18
N PRO A 19 -8.61 -23.86 2.41
CA PRO A 19 -9.93 -23.31 2.68
C PRO A 19 -10.04 -21.88 2.16
N PRO A 20 -11.19 -21.46 1.63
CA PRO A 20 -11.40 -20.08 1.23
C PRO A 20 -11.07 -19.14 2.40
N GLN A 21 -9.99 -18.35 2.26
CA GLN A 21 -9.54 -17.46 3.34
C GLN A 21 -10.51 -16.30 3.58
N ARG A 22 -11.17 -15.83 2.50
CA ARG A 22 -12.23 -14.83 2.48
C ARG A 22 -13.12 -15.08 1.28
N THR A 23 -14.40 -14.76 1.40
CA THR A 23 -15.26 -14.57 0.23
C THR A 23 -14.80 -13.35 -0.57
N PHE A 24 -15.26 -13.23 -1.81
CA PHE A 24 -14.97 -12.06 -2.64
C PHE A 24 -15.37 -10.74 -1.97
N GLY A 25 -16.56 -10.70 -1.34
CA GLY A 25 -17.05 -9.52 -0.62
C GLY A 25 -16.17 -9.16 0.57
N GLU A 26 -15.76 -10.14 1.37
CA GLU A 26 -14.86 -9.91 2.52
C GLU A 26 -13.45 -9.49 2.07
N GLN A 27 -12.96 -10.01 0.95
CA GLN A 27 -11.68 -9.61 0.37
C GLN A 27 -11.72 -8.15 -0.09
N LEU A 28 -12.82 -7.71 -0.71
CA LEU A 28 -13.02 -6.31 -1.10
C LEU A 28 -13.12 -5.40 0.13
N ALA A 29 -13.86 -5.81 1.16
CA ALA A 29 -13.96 -5.05 2.41
C ALA A 29 -12.59 -4.92 3.10
N HIS A 30 -11.82 -6.00 3.18
CA HIS A 30 -10.47 -5.99 3.74
C HIS A 30 -9.51 -5.06 2.96
N LEU A 31 -9.56 -5.10 1.63
CA LEU A 31 -8.75 -4.22 0.79
C LEU A 31 -9.13 -2.74 1.00
N ALA A 32 -10.43 -2.44 1.01
CA ALA A 32 -10.92 -1.09 1.24
C ALA A 32 -10.51 -0.56 2.63
N GLU A 33 -10.65 -1.37 3.67
CA GLU A 33 -10.26 -1.01 5.03
C GLU A 33 -8.74 -0.78 5.15
N ALA A 34 -7.93 -1.71 4.61
CA ALA A 34 -6.48 -1.57 4.61
C ALA A 34 -6.04 -0.31 3.86
N HIS A 35 -6.68 0.00 2.73
CA HIS A 35 -6.40 1.20 1.95
C HIS A 35 -6.70 2.47 2.73
N VAL A 36 -7.89 2.57 3.35
CA VAL A 36 -8.25 3.73 4.18
C VAL A 36 -7.30 3.87 5.36
N ARG A 37 -7.02 2.78 6.09
CA ARG A 37 -6.12 2.82 7.25
C ARG A 37 -4.70 3.23 6.86
N MET A 38 -4.20 2.73 5.72
CA MET A 38 -2.83 2.96 5.28
C MET A 38 -2.63 4.36 4.67
N LEU A 39 -3.61 4.87 3.90
CA LEU A 39 -3.46 6.13 3.17
C LEU A 39 -4.11 7.33 3.85
N ARG A 40 -5.01 7.15 4.83
CA ARG A 40 -5.62 8.27 5.56
C ARG A 40 -4.59 9.21 6.20
N PRO A 41 -3.47 8.73 6.79
CA PRO A 41 -2.46 9.65 7.29
C PRO A 41 -1.91 10.58 6.22
N LEU A 42 -1.89 10.16 4.94
CA LEU A 42 -1.41 10.95 3.80
C LEU A 42 -2.41 11.99 3.30
N ASP A 43 -3.60 12.10 3.90
CA ASP A 43 -4.60 13.11 3.55
C ASP A 43 -4.34 14.41 4.33
N PRO A 44 -3.87 15.49 3.67
CA PRO A 44 -3.48 16.74 4.30
C PRO A 44 -4.70 17.63 4.64
N GLY A 45 -5.82 17.03 5.04
CA GLY A 45 -7.04 17.74 5.47
C GLY A 45 -8.19 17.71 4.46
N GLY A 46 -8.32 16.65 3.65
CA GLY A 46 -9.46 16.45 2.75
C GLY A 46 -9.41 17.25 1.46
N ARG A 47 -8.25 17.85 1.14
CA ARG A 47 -8.00 18.60 -0.09
C ARG A 47 -6.75 18.09 -0.80
N VAL A 48 -6.66 18.38 -2.08
CA VAL A 48 -5.43 18.13 -2.84
C VAL A 48 -4.49 19.33 -2.69
N PRO A 49 -3.27 19.16 -2.19
CA PRO A 49 -2.27 20.22 -2.11
C PRO A 49 -1.82 20.68 -3.49
N ALA A 50 -1.43 21.95 -3.59
CA ALA A 50 -0.88 22.48 -4.83
C ALA A 50 0.57 22.00 -5.05
N PRO A 51 1.06 21.94 -6.29
CA PRO A 51 2.49 21.77 -6.56
C PRO A 51 3.33 22.83 -5.83
N GLY A 52 4.42 22.41 -5.19
CA GLY A 52 5.29 23.23 -4.35
C GLY A 52 4.89 23.29 -2.88
N GLU A 53 3.68 22.83 -2.52
CA GLU A 53 3.25 22.78 -1.12
C GLU A 53 4.01 21.69 -0.34
N THR A 54 4.39 22.02 0.90
CA THR A 54 5.07 21.11 1.83
C THR A 54 4.25 20.92 3.09
N PHE A 55 4.19 19.68 3.59
CA PHE A 55 3.52 19.34 4.83
C PHE A 55 4.22 18.18 5.53
N GLU A 56 3.94 18.01 6.82
CA GLU A 56 4.54 16.97 7.66
C GLU A 56 3.49 15.93 8.06
N ILE A 57 3.81 14.65 7.90
CA ILE A 57 2.95 13.51 8.28
C ILE A 57 3.85 12.44 8.89
N ASP A 58 3.56 12.04 10.14
CA ASP A 58 4.28 10.97 10.86
C ASP A 58 5.82 11.11 10.85
N GLY A 59 6.32 12.35 10.96
CA GLY A 59 7.76 12.65 10.93
C GLY A 59 8.40 12.58 9.53
N LEU A 60 7.58 12.50 8.48
CA LEU A 60 7.99 12.65 7.08
C LEU A 60 7.65 14.06 6.61
N GLU A 61 8.62 14.74 6.02
CA GLU A 61 8.41 15.96 5.24
C GLU A 61 8.04 15.56 3.81
N VAL A 62 6.86 15.98 3.35
CA VAL A 62 6.33 15.66 2.03
C VAL A 62 6.20 16.95 1.22
N GLU A 63 6.85 16.97 0.06
CA GLU A 63 6.78 18.06 -0.92
C GLU A 63 6.00 17.57 -2.15
N VAL A 64 4.96 18.30 -2.54
CA VAL A 64 4.16 17.97 -3.72
C VAL A 64 4.86 18.50 -4.97
N LEU A 65 5.25 17.61 -5.87
CA LEU A 65 5.92 17.99 -7.12
C LEU A 65 4.92 18.17 -8.25
N GLU A 66 3.90 17.31 -8.30
CA GLU A 66 2.91 17.30 -9.37
C GLU A 66 1.55 16.84 -8.82
N ALA A 67 0.54 17.67 -9.00
CA ALA A 67 -0.83 17.40 -8.61
C ALA A 67 -1.81 18.08 -9.57
N GLU A 68 -2.94 17.40 -9.82
CA GLU A 68 -4.11 17.94 -10.49
C GLU A 68 -5.24 18.19 -9.49
N ARG A 69 -6.40 18.65 -9.98
CA ARG A 69 -7.54 19.09 -9.15
C ARG A 69 -8.04 18.04 -8.13
N ARG A 70 -7.86 16.74 -8.39
CA ARG A 70 -8.35 15.64 -7.55
C ARG A 70 -7.30 14.58 -7.19
N ARG A 71 -6.05 14.72 -7.62
CA ARG A 71 -5.03 13.68 -7.47
C ARG A 71 -3.63 14.26 -7.38
N ILE A 72 -2.85 13.73 -6.46
CA ILE A 72 -1.40 13.93 -6.42
C ILE A 72 -0.75 12.84 -7.29
N HIS A 73 0.08 13.24 -8.25
CA HIS A 73 0.79 12.31 -9.14
C HIS A 73 2.18 11.98 -8.60
N ARG A 74 2.86 12.98 -8.03
CA ARG A 74 4.24 12.85 -7.60
C ARG A 74 4.53 13.67 -6.36
N VAL A 75 5.17 13.02 -5.39
CA VAL A 75 5.68 13.64 -4.16
C VAL A 75 7.16 13.33 -3.99
N ARG A 76 7.87 14.22 -3.30
CA ARG A 76 9.17 13.95 -2.71
C ARG A 76 8.97 13.80 -1.21
N ILE A 77 9.45 12.70 -0.66
CA ILE A 77 9.35 12.40 0.78
C ILE A 77 10.76 12.43 1.37
N ARG A 78 10.93 13.13 2.48
CA ARG A 78 12.17 13.18 3.27
C ARG A 78 11.83 12.80 4.71
N ARG A 79 12.71 12.05 5.37
CA ARG A 79 12.58 11.80 6.80
C ARG A 79 13.02 13.06 7.56
N LYS A 80 12.17 13.60 8.43
CA LYS A 80 12.57 14.68 9.33
C LYS A 80 13.48 14.08 10.40
N LEU A 81 14.73 14.55 10.46
CA LEU A 81 15.62 14.18 11.56
C LEU A 81 15.03 14.79 12.85
N PRO A 82 14.93 14.03 13.96
CA PRO A 82 14.50 14.59 15.23
C PRO A 82 15.45 15.74 15.57
N GLN A 83 14.92 16.94 15.76
CA GLN A 83 15.72 18.06 16.24
C GLN A 83 16.25 17.66 17.62
N ALA A 84 17.57 17.51 17.73
CA ALA A 84 18.21 17.28 19.01
C ALA A 84 17.82 18.43 19.93
N ILE A 85 17.18 18.08 21.05
CA ILE A 85 16.82 19.03 22.10
C ILE A 85 18.15 19.42 22.76
N THR A 86 18.56 20.68 22.59
CA THR A 86 19.73 21.28 23.24
C THR A 86 19.56 21.33 24.74
#